data_AF-A0A6A8MHT8-F1
#
_entry.id   AF-A0A6A8MHT8-F1
#
_cell.length_a   1.000
_cell.length_b   1.000
_cell.length_c   1.000
_cell.angle_alpha   90.00
_cell.angle_beta   90.00
_cell.angle_gamma   90.00
#
_symmetry.space_group_name_H-M   'P 1'
#
loop_
_entity.id
_entity.type
_entity.pdbx_description
1 polymer ?
#
loop_
_entity_poly.entity_id
_entity_poly.type
_entity_poly.pdbx_seq_one_letter_code
_entity_poly.pdbx_strand_id
1 'polypeptide(L)' 'MDAENNNLIYYDDVFNFINEQRPDWERLTDGNKVKIKTNEHVVKFEFLEQLKKKYNFRITEVSFSDYYGIVFAIERQ' A
#
# COMPACT_ATOMS: atom_id res chain seq x y z
N MET A 1 -2.94 -23.83 7.50
CA MET A 1 -2.46 -22.43 7.44
C MET A 1 -3.63 -21.60 6.97
N ASP A 2 -4.20 -20.84 7.90
CA ASP A 2 -5.46 -20.11 7.72
C ASP A 2 -5.28 -18.94 6.76
N ALA A 3 -6.33 -18.65 5.97
CA ALA A 3 -6.29 -17.61 4.94
C ALA A 3 -5.92 -16.22 5.49
N GLU A 4 -6.27 -15.93 6.75
CA GLU A 4 -5.90 -14.70 7.45
C GLU A 4 -4.39 -14.56 7.64
N ASN A 5 -3.71 -15.64 8.03
CA ASN A 5 -2.26 -15.62 8.26
C ASN A 5 -1.49 -15.39 6.95
N ASN A 6 -2.00 -15.96 5.85
CA ASN A 6 -1.43 -15.74 4.51
C ASN A 6 -1.62 -14.29 4.02
N ASN A 7 -2.72 -13.63 4.40
CA ASN A 7 -2.95 -12.22 4.06
C ASN A 7 -2.07 -11.28 4.87
N LEU A 8 -1.84 -11.58 6.15
CA LEU A 8 -0.92 -10.79 6.99
C LEU A 8 0.50 -10.83 6.43
N ILE A 9 1.02 -12.03 6.13
CA ILE A 9 2.35 -12.22 5.53
C ILE A 9 2.48 -11.47 4.19
N TYR A 10 1.43 -11.53 3.36
CA TYR A 10 1.42 -10.83 2.08
C TYR A 10 1.55 -9.31 2.24
N TYR A 11 0.73 -8.70 3.10
CA TYR A 11 0.80 -7.26 3.29
C TYR A 11 2.09 -6.83 3.98
N ASP A 12 2.61 -7.62 4.93
CA ASP A 12 3.89 -7.32 5.58
C ASP A 12 5.04 -7.29 4.57
N ASP A 13 5.08 -8.21 3.59
CA ASP A 13 6.08 -8.19 2.52
C ASP A 13 5.92 -6.97 1.58
N VAL A 14 4.68 -6.59 1.24
CA VAL A 14 4.40 -5.36 0.48
C VAL A 14 4.97 -4.13 1.20
N PHE A 15 4.69 -4.00 2.51
CA PHE A 15 5.14 -2.84 3.28
C PHE A 15 6.64 -2.85 3.55
N ASN A 16 7.27 -4.00 3.74
CA ASN A 16 8.72 -4.10 3.87
C ASN A 16 9.41 -3.57 2.60
N PHE A 17 8.95 -3.98 1.42
CA PHE A 17 9.51 -3.50 0.15
C PHE A 17 9.26 -2.01 -0.09
N ILE A 18 8.09 -1.50 0.29
CA ILE A 18 7.81 -0.06 0.24
C ILE A 18 8.77 0.67 1.18
N ASN A 19 8.92 0.21 2.43
CA ASN A 19 9.77 0.84 3.44
C ASN A 19 11.26 0.89 3.02
N GLU A 20 11.76 -0.14 2.32
CA GLU A 20 13.12 -0.13 1.75
C GLU A 20 13.35 0.99 0.74
N GLN A 21 12.32 1.39 -0.01
CA GLN A 21 12.44 2.41 -1.07
C GLN A 21 11.88 3.78 -0.67
N ARG A 22 10.91 3.79 0.24
CA ARG A 22 10.10 4.93 0.68
C ARG A 22 9.82 4.78 2.18
N PRO A 23 10.83 5.01 3.04
CA PRO A 23 10.70 4.80 4.49
C PRO A 23 9.70 5.73 5.16
N ASP A 24 9.37 6.87 4.54
CA ASP A 24 8.38 7.81 5.05
C ASP A 24 6.93 7.40 4.74
N TRP A 25 6.73 6.31 4.00
CA TRP A 25 5.40 5.81 3.69
C TRP A 25 4.92 4.88 4.79
N GLU A 26 3.66 5.07 5.20
CA GLU A 26 3.09 4.40 6.35
C GLU A 26 1.99 3.43 5.94
N ARG A 27 1.90 2.32 6.67
CA ARG A 27 0.74 1.43 6.66
C ARG A 27 -0.37 2.05 7.51
N LEU A 28 -1.55 2.18 6.92
CA LEU A 28 -2.79 2.48 7.65
C LEU A 28 -3.75 1.30 7.55
N THR A 29 -4.47 1.04 8.63
CA THR A 29 -5.57 0.07 8.65
C THR A 29 -6.85 0.82 8.98
N ASP A 30 -7.86 0.67 8.13
CA ASP A 30 -9.15 1.36 8.26
C ASP A 30 -10.27 0.33 8.05
N GLY A 31 -10.81 -0.17 9.17
CA GLY A 31 -11.66 -1.36 9.18
C GLY A 31 -10.95 -2.55 8.55
N ASN A 32 -11.52 -3.10 7.48
CA ASN A 32 -10.97 -4.25 6.75
C ASN A 32 -10.05 -3.85 5.59
N LYS A 33 -9.78 -2.55 5.40
CA LYS A 33 -8.94 -2.06 4.29
C LYS A 33 -7.53 -1.82 4.76
N VAL A 34 -6.58 -2.29 3.94
CA VAL A 34 -5.16 -1.96 4.07
C VAL A 34 -4.87 -0.77 3.17
N LYS A 35 -4.28 0.27 3.74
CA LYS A 35 -3.99 1.52 3.04
C LYS A 35 -2.51 1.86 3.14
N ILE A 36 -1.99 2.48 2.08
CA ILE A 36 -0.65 3.07 2.01
C ILE A 36 -0.85 4.58 2.10
N LYS A 37 -0.28 5.20 3.13
CA LYS A 37 -0.21 6.65 3.28
C LYS A 37 1.17 7.12 2.86
N THR A 38 1.21 8.08 1.94
CA THR A 38 2.46 8.72 1.52
C THR A 38 2.57 10.08 2.18
N ASN A 39 3.79 10.64 2.21
CA ASN A 39 4.08 12.05 2.49
C ASN A 39 4.18 12.88 1.18
N GLU A 40 3.73 12.32 0.05
CA GLU A 40 3.93 12.88 -1.29
C GLU A 40 2.62 13.43 -1.85
N HIS A 41 2.69 14.55 -2.57
CA HIS A 41 1.56 15.11 -3.33
C HIS A 41 1.41 14.50 -4.73
N VAL A 42 2.43 13.79 -5.21
CA VAL A 42 2.44 13.10 -6.51
C VAL A 42 3.19 11.79 -6.34
N VAL A 43 2.55 10.68 -6.72
CA VAL A 43 3.21 9.36 -6.78
C VAL A 43 3.41 8.96 -8.23
N LYS A 44 4.64 8.57 -8.58
CA LYS A 44 4.95 8.13 -9.94
C LYS A 44 4.20 6.83 -10.27
N PHE A 45 3.47 6.85 -11.37
CA PHE A 45 2.74 5.68 -11.88
C PHE A 45 3.64 4.46 -12.05
N GLU A 46 4.88 4.66 -12.51
CA GLU A 46 5.87 3.59 -12.69
C GLU A 46 6.16 2.80 -11.40
N PHE A 47 6.21 3.49 -10.25
CA PHE A 47 6.42 2.83 -8.96
C PHE A 47 5.20 1.97 -8.57
N LEU A 48 3.99 2.50 -8.79
CA LEU A 48 2.76 1.75 -8.54
C LEU A 48 2.66 0.52 -9.46
N GLU A 49 3.07 0.63 -10.73
CA GLU A 49 3.09 -0.50 -11.66
C GLU A 49 4.10 -1.57 -11.27
N GLN A 50 5.27 -1.19 -10.73
CA GLN A 50 6.23 -2.15 -10.18
C GLN A 50 5.64 -2.92 -9.00
N LEU A 51 4.99 -2.21 -8.07
CA LEU A 51 4.30 -2.82 -6.93
C LEU A 51 3.19 -3.78 -7.38
N LYS A 52 2.34 -3.36 -8.32
CA LYS A 52 1.28 -4.21 -8.87
C LYS A 52 1.83 -5.47 -9.55
N LYS A 53 2.91 -5.35 -10.34
CA LYS A 53 3.53 -6.53 -11.00
C LYS A 53 4.15 -7.49 -10.01
N LYS A 54 4.79 -6.99 -8.95
CA LYS A 54 5.47 -7.83 -7.95
C LYS A 54 4.48 -8.54 -7.04
N TYR A 55 3.44 -7.83 -6.61
CA TYR A 55 2.53 -8.31 -5.57
C TYR A 55 1.14 -8.69 -6.07
N ASN A 56 0.77 -8.36 -7.29
CA ASN A 56 -0.58 -8.61 -7.83
C ASN A 56 -1.69 -8.05 -6.92
N PHE A 57 -1.56 -6.79 -6.47
CA PHE A 57 -2.67 -6.06 -5.84
C PHE A 57 -3.31 -5.09 -6.82
N ARG A 58 -4.54 -4.72 -6.50
CA ARG A 58 -5.24 -3.59 -7.12
C ARG A 58 -5.35 -2.43 -6.13
N ILE A 59 -5.30 -1.21 -6.66
CA ILE A 59 -5.65 -0.02 -5.90
C ILE A 59 -7.17 0.13 -5.99
N THR A 60 -7.85 0.17 -4.85
CA THR A 60 -9.32 0.25 -4.82
C THR A 60 -9.82 1.66 -4.56
N GLU A 61 -9.04 2.47 -3.85
CA GLU A 61 -9.40 3.85 -3.50
C GLU A 61 -8.16 4.73 -3.51
N VAL A 62 -8.32 5.99 -3.90
CA VAL A 62 -7.30 7.03 -3.80
C VAL A 62 -7.94 8.25 -3.14
N SER A 63 -7.27 8.79 -2.13
CA SER A 63 -7.70 9.99 -1.43
C SER A 63 -6.52 10.92 -1.20
N PHE A 64 -6.81 12.20 -1.05
CA PHE A 64 -5.83 13.23 -0.74
C PHE A 64 -6.16 13.85 0.62
N SER A 65 -5.14 14.00 1.46
CA SER A 65 -5.22 14.67 2.74
C SER A 65 -4.22 15.82 2.74
N ASP A 66 -4.67 17.03 3.06
CA ASP A 66 -3.79 18.20 3.20
C ASP A 66 -2.70 18.00 4.27
N TYR A 67 -2.95 17.12 5.25
CA TYR A 67 -2.04 16.86 6.35
C TYR A 67 -1.05 15.72 6.07
N TYR A 68 -1.39 14.80 5.16
CA TYR A 68 -0.58 13.61 4.93
C TYR A 68 -0.03 13.54 3.50
N GLY A 69 -0.76 13.97 2.47
CA GLY A 69 -0.46 13.70 1.07
C GLY A 69 -1.46 12.71 0.48
N ILE A 70 -0.99 11.79 -0.37
CA ILE A 70 -1.87 10.80 -1.01
C ILE A 70 -2.01 9.54 -0.14
N VAL A 71 -3.22 9.00 -0.05
CA VAL A 71 -3.51 7.72 0.58
C VAL A 71 -4.20 6.79 -0.41
N PHE A 72 -3.66 5.59 -0.60
CA PHE A 72 -4.20 4.55 -1.49
C PHE A 72 -4.68 3.34 -0.69
N ALA A 73 -5.88 2.83 -0.96
CA ALA A 73 -6.30 1.52 -0.47
C ALA A 73 -5.84 0.43 -1.46
N ILE A 74 -5.34 -0.68 -0.92
CA ILE A 74 -4.90 -1.83 -1.72
C ILE A 74 -5.64 -3.10 -1.32
N GLU A 75 -5.90 -3.95 -2.30
CA GLU A 75 -6.46 -5.28 -2.09
C GLU A 75 -5.70 -6.29 -2.95
N ARG A 76 -5.37 -7.44 -2.35
CA ARG A 76 -4.85 -8.59 -3.09
C ARG A 76 -5.83 -9.01 -4.19
N GLN A 77 -5.31 -9.24 -5.40
CA GLN A 77 -6.06 -9.74 -6.53
C GLN A 77 -5.86 -11.25 -6.72
#